data_AF-A0A1G7L8P1-F1
#
_entry.id   AF-A0A1G7L8P1-F1
#
_cell.length_a   1.000
_cell.length_b   1.000
_cell.length_c   1.000
_cell.angle_alpha   90.00
_cell.angle_beta   90.00
_cell.angle_gamma   90.00
#
_symmetry.space_group_name_H-M   'P 1'
#
loop_
_entity.id
_entity.type
_entity.pdbx_description
1 polymer ?
#
loop_
_entity_poly.entity_id
_entity_poly.type
_entity_poly.pdbx_seq_one_letter_code
_entity_poly.pdbx_strand_id
1 'polypeptide(L)'
;MHLKTLIFIGFSVSLITYGQEIDKSEYVKDSLLHRFTREIEEIIQSKNDSTSILKIVKKKCDAAMFHFESFKDTNSKLQLYHFSKDFYHLNYISELIDRETQKIVHTDFKRHQYFVEVHALNAKEFLIIERQDDLSFSCYSATVFKLKKETAIKKKGFRQGSELIVCSWTSIATSYPTDENKELLPKSGLTFYEPSKITYETDTKTISYPYKNSTTGALEEQKATYKNGKFKIDDYDVRNFLDGIK
;
A
#
# COMPACT_ATOMS: atom_id res chain seq x y z
N MET A 1 -34.48 -16.89 -42.67
CA MET A 1 -34.51 -17.17 -41.21
C MET A 1 -33.10 -17.60 -40.81
N HIS A 2 -32.24 -16.65 -40.41
CA HIS A 2 -30.85 -16.94 -40.03
C HIS A 2 -30.64 -16.51 -38.59
N LEU A 3 -30.47 -17.52 -37.73
CA LEU A 3 -30.15 -17.41 -36.32
C LEU A 3 -28.69 -16.96 -36.19
N LYS A 4 -28.45 -15.70 -35.81
CA LYS A 4 -27.10 -15.24 -35.42
C LYS A 4 -26.87 -15.64 -33.97
N THR A 5 -26.10 -16.69 -33.78
CA THR A 5 -25.52 -17.07 -32.50
C THR A 5 -24.55 -15.97 -32.07
N LEU A 6 -24.94 -15.15 -31.09
CA LEU A 6 -24.01 -14.29 -30.38
C LEU A 6 -23.15 -15.19 -29.50
N ILE A 7 -21.88 -15.34 -29.86
CA ILE A 7 -20.87 -15.91 -28.96
C ILE A 7 -20.56 -14.82 -27.94
N PHE A 8 -21.22 -14.89 -26.78
CA PHE A 8 -20.74 -14.19 -25.60
C PHE A 8 -19.41 -14.82 -25.22
N ILE A 9 -18.30 -14.16 -25.57
CA ILE A 9 -17.04 -14.38 -24.86
C ILE A 9 -17.26 -13.80 -23.47
N GLY A 10 -17.77 -14.64 -22.58
CA GLY A 10 -17.76 -14.36 -21.17
C GLY A 10 -16.31 -14.18 -20.76
N PHE A 11 -15.88 -12.93 -20.60
CA PHE A 11 -14.81 -12.63 -19.67
C PHE A 11 -15.32 -13.10 -18.33
N SER A 12 -14.95 -14.34 -17.97
CA SER A 12 -14.90 -14.76 -16.59
C SER A 12 -14.11 -13.66 -15.88
N VAL A 13 -14.83 -12.85 -15.11
CA VAL A 13 -14.24 -12.06 -14.03
C VAL A 13 -13.71 -13.08 -13.05
N SER A 14 -12.55 -13.65 -13.39
CA SER A 14 -11.68 -14.25 -12.43
C SER A 14 -11.43 -13.12 -11.45
N LEU A 15 -12.07 -13.17 -10.28
CA LEU A 15 -11.54 -12.54 -9.09
C LEU A 15 -10.13 -13.11 -8.97
N ILE A 16 -9.15 -12.40 -9.53
CA ILE A 16 -7.78 -12.78 -9.31
C ILE A 16 -7.54 -12.39 -7.87
N THR A 17 -7.41 -13.42 -7.03
CA THR A 17 -6.98 -13.31 -5.64
C THR A 17 -5.53 -12.81 -5.63
N TYR A 18 -5.36 -11.51 -5.88
CA TYR A 18 -4.08 -10.82 -5.80
C TYR A 18 -3.88 -10.29 -4.39
N GLY A 19 -3.18 -11.12 -3.63
CA GLY A 19 -2.77 -10.93 -2.25
C GLY A 19 -2.05 -12.19 -1.77
N GLN A 20 -1.29 -12.84 -2.65
CA GLN A 20 -0.48 -13.98 -2.24
C GLN A 20 0.62 -13.45 -1.33
N GLU A 21 0.43 -13.63 -0.02
CA GLU A 21 1.53 -13.74 0.92
C GLU A 21 2.51 -14.75 0.32
N ILE A 22 3.73 -14.32 0.02
CA ILE A 22 4.76 -15.26 -0.42
C ILE A 22 5.04 -16.16 0.78
N ASP A 23 4.92 -17.47 0.59
CA ASP A 23 5.33 -18.44 1.61
C ASP A 23 6.81 -18.17 1.94
N LYS A 24 7.10 -17.93 3.23
CA LYS A 24 8.46 -17.75 3.74
C LYS A 24 9.39 -18.89 3.31
N SER A 25 8.87 -20.05 2.94
CA SER A 25 9.64 -21.17 2.39
C SER A 25 10.29 -20.90 1.02
N GLU A 26 9.69 -20.06 0.16
CA GLU A 26 10.32 -19.65 -1.12
C GLU A 26 11.53 -18.75 -0.87
N TYR A 27 11.45 -17.90 0.16
CA TYR A 27 12.50 -16.98 0.57
C TYR A 27 13.76 -17.70 1.09
N VAL A 28 13.62 -18.84 1.77
CA VAL A 28 14.76 -19.63 2.25
C VAL A 28 15.60 -20.22 1.10
N LYS A 29 15.05 -20.31 -0.12
CA LYS A 29 15.78 -20.84 -1.29
C LYS A 29 16.69 -19.80 -1.95
N ASP A 30 16.43 -18.51 -1.80
CA ASP A 30 17.32 -17.44 -2.29
C ASP A 30 18.31 -17.02 -1.20
N SER A 31 19.50 -17.62 -1.26
CA SER A 31 20.58 -17.37 -0.29
C SER A 31 21.02 -15.90 -0.20
N LEU A 32 20.86 -15.10 -1.27
CA LEU A 32 21.27 -13.71 -1.29
C LEU A 32 20.20 -12.81 -0.66
N LEU A 33 18.94 -13.02 -1.02
CA LEU A 33 17.81 -12.29 -0.40
C LEU A 33 17.71 -12.59 1.09
N HIS A 34 17.90 -13.86 1.48
CA HIS A 34 17.91 -14.27 2.88
C HIS A 34 19.04 -13.61 3.67
N ARG A 35 20.26 -13.56 3.10
CA ARG A 35 21.39 -12.89 3.74
C ARG A 35 21.15 -11.39 3.88
N PHE A 36 20.66 -10.75 2.83
CA PHE A 36 20.37 -9.31 2.83
C PHE A 36 19.38 -8.92 3.92
N THR A 37 18.25 -9.61 3.97
CA THR A 37 17.20 -9.38 4.97
C THR A 37 17.68 -9.57 6.40
N ARG A 38 18.43 -10.65 6.69
CA ARG A 38 19.03 -10.84 8.01
C ARG A 38 19.97 -9.69 8.39
N GLU A 39 20.86 -9.28 7.48
CA GLU A 39 21.78 -8.17 7.74
C GLU A 39 21.02 -6.85 8.00
N ILE A 40 19.95 -6.57 7.26
CA ILE A 40 19.11 -5.39 7.46
C ILE A 40 18.37 -5.44 8.81
N GLU A 41 17.80 -6.60 9.18
CA GLU A 41 17.13 -6.78 10.47
C GLU A 41 18.08 -6.59 11.65
N GLU A 42 19.33 -7.05 11.54
CA GLU A 42 20.39 -6.81 12.54
C GLU A 42 20.74 -5.33 12.64
N ILE A 43 20.83 -4.61 11.52
CA ILE A 43 21.13 -3.16 11.51
C ILE A 43 19.96 -2.37 12.12
N ILE A 44 18.72 -2.65 11.72
CA ILE A 44 17.53 -1.97 12.25
C ILE A 44 17.45 -2.16 13.77
N GLN A 45 17.80 -3.35 14.28
CA GLN A 45 17.73 -3.66 15.71
C GLN A 45 19.03 -3.38 16.47
N SER A 46 20.00 -2.72 15.83
CA SER A 46 21.26 -2.33 16.48
C SER A 46 21.04 -1.17 17.46
N LYS A 47 21.96 -1.03 18.43
CA LYS A 47 21.99 0.12 19.35
C LYS A 47 22.61 1.33 18.67
N ASN A 48 21.82 1.98 17.82
CA ASN A 48 22.19 3.17 17.07
C ASN A 48 21.00 4.11 16.98
N ASP A 49 21.25 5.41 16.93
CA ASP A 49 20.18 6.36 16.68
C ASP A 49 19.56 6.14 15.28
N SER A 50 18.31 6.58 15.09
CA SER A 50 17.58 6.42 13.82
C SER A 50 18.34 6.96 12.60
N THR A 51 19.10 8.05 12.74
CA THR A 51 19.86 8.65 11.62
C THR A 51 21.03 7.76 11.21
N SER A 52 21.74 7.21 12.19
CA SER A 52 22.84 6.28 11.96
C SER A 52 22.34 4.98 11.32
N ILE A 53 21.22 4.43 11.81
CA ILE A 53 20.56 3.26 11.20
C ILE A 53 20.25 3.54 9.73
N LEU A 54 19.57 4.65 9.42
CA LEU A 54 19.22 5.02 8.04
C LEU A 54 20.43 5.10 7.12
N LYS A 55 21.54 5.68 7.59
CA LYS A 55 22.79 5.77 6.81
C LYS A 55 23.40 4.39 6.51
N ILE A 56 23.44 3.51 7.50
CA ILE A 56 24.01 2.16 7.34
C ILE A 56 23.13 1.32 6.41
N VAL A 57 21.81 1.35 6.65
CA VAL A 57 20.80 0.69 5.82
C VAL A 57 20.90 1.13 4.37
N LYS A 58 20.93 2.45 4.10
CA LYS A 58 21.05 2.99 2.75
C LYS A 58 22.30 2.47 2.03
N LYS A 59 23.47 2.53 2.68
CA LYS A 59 24.72 2.00 2.10
C LYS A 59 24.63 0.53 1.73
N LYS A 60 23.96 -0.28 2.57
CA LYS A 60 23.75 -1.72 2.30
C LYS A 60 22.81 -1.94 1.12
N CYS A 61 21.75 -1.14 1.02
CA CYS A 61 20.81 -1.20 -0.09
C CYS A 61 21.46 -0.82 -1.42
N ASP A 62 22.20 0.30 -1.42
CA ASP A 62 22.92 0.77 -2.61
C ASP A 62 23.92 -0.29 -3.11
N ALA A 63 24.66 -0.94 -2.19
CA ALA A 63 25.59 -2.02 -2.52
C ALA A 63 24.91 -3.29 -3.07
N ALA A 64 23.68 -3.58 -2.63
CA ALA A 64 22.89 -4.73 -3.06
C ALA A 64 21.95 -4.43 -4.25
N MET A 65 21.99 -3.20 -4.77
CA MET A 65 21.08 -2.68 -5.80
C MET A 65 19.60 -2.78 -5.41
N PHE A 66 19.28 -2.53 -4.14
CA PHE A 66 17.93 -2.32 -3.65
C PHE A 66 17.62 -0.82 -3.61
N HIS A 67 16.40 -0.46 -3.98
CA HIS A 67 15.82 0.84 -3.64
C HIS A 67 15.43 0.86 -2.16
N PHE A 68 15.56 2.01 -1.52
CA PHE A 68 15.27 2.18 -0.09
C PHE A 68 14.54 3.49 0.19
N GLU A 69 13.40 3.36 0.85
CA GLU A 69 12.61 4.45 1.39
C GLU A 69 12.36 4.25 2.89
N SER A 70 12.18 5.36 3.60
CA SER A 70 11.85 5.32 5.02
C SER A 70 10.88 6.43 5.36
N PHE A 71 9.96 6.13 6.27
CA PHE A 71 8.99 7.09 6.76
C PHE A 71 9.00 7.12 8.29
N LYS A 72 8.90 8.32 8.86
CA LYS A 72 8.74 8.54 10.30
C LYS A 72 7.82 9.73 10.51
N ASP A 73 6.67 9.47 11.10
CA ASP A 73 5.73 10.50 11.50
C ASP A 73 6.30 11.37 12.63
N THR A 74 5.85 12.63 12.67
CA THR A 74 6.35 13.62 13.64
C THR A 74 6.07 13.16 15.06
N ASN A 75 7.09 13.20 15.93
CA ASN A 75 7.03 12.74 17.32
C ASN A 75 6.64 11.25 17.52
N SER A 76 6.59 10.45 16.45
CA SER A 76 6.31 9.03 16.54
C SER A 76 7.55 8.24 16.96
N LYS A 77 7.34 7.21 17.78
CA LYS A 77 8.35 6.19 18.07
C LYS A 77 8.45 5.14 16.97
N LEU A 78 7.50 5.12 16.04
CA LEU A 78 7.46 4.16 14.95
C LEU A 78 8.28 4.67 13.77
N GLN A 79 8.96 3.75 13.10
CA GLN A 79 9.69 4.03 11.87
C GLN A 79 9.44 2.91 10.86
N LEU A 80 9.15 3.31 9.63
CA LEU A 80 8.94 2.44 8.49
C LEU A 80 10.22 2.39 7.65
N TYR A 81 10.54 1.19 7.20
CA TYR A 81 11.60 0.92 6.23
C TYR A 81 11.01 0.09 5.10
N HIS A 82 11.17 0.56 3.87
CA HIS A 82 10.73 -0.12 2.66
C HIS A 82 11.94 -0.34 1.76
N PHE A 83 12.15 -1.60 1.38
CA PHE A 83 13.17 -2.00 0.43
C PHE A 83 12.50 -2.62 -0.79
N SER A 84 12.93 -2.24 -1.99
CA SER A 84 12.46 -2.90 -3.20
C SER A 84 13.58 -3.28 -4.16
N LYS A 85 13.36 -4.39 -4.85
CA LYS A 85 14.16 -4.84 -5.98
C LYS A 85 13.22 -5.52 -6.97
N ASP A 86 13.16 -5.01 -8.18
CA ASP A 86 12.16 -5.41 -9.18
C ASP A 86 10.73 -5.32 -8.58
N PHE A 87 10.00 -6.45 -8.52
CA PHE A 87 8.65 -6.53 -7.97
C PHE A 87 8.60 -6.96 -6.50
N TYR A 88 9.75 -7.18 -5.87
CA TYR A 88 9.84 -7.64 -4.49
C TYR A 88 9.92 -6.47 -3.53
N HIS A 89 9.05 -6.45 -2.52
CA HIS A 89 9.01 -5.41 -1.51
C HIS A 89 9.15 -6.02 -0.12
N LEU A 90 10.20 -5.61 0.60
CA LEU A 90 10.42 -5.94 2.01
C LEU A 90 10.03 -4.73 2.84
N ASN A 91 9.09 -4.93 3.77
CA ASN A 91 8.55 -3.86 4.58
C ASN A 91 8.78 -4.17 6.06
N TYR A 92 9.29 -3.18 6.79
CA TYR A 92 9.56 -3.27 8.22
C TYR A 92 8.98 -2.07 8.93
N ILE A 93 8.39 -2.31 10.09
CA ILE A 93 8.07 -1.28 11.07
C ILE A 93 8.79 -1.61 12.35
N SER A 94 9.56 -0.66 12.85
CA SER A 94 10.17 -0.71 14.16
C SER A 94 9.54 0.28 15.13
N GLU A 95 9.69 0.00 16.42
CA GLU A 95 9.38 0.89 17.52
C GLU A 95 10.66 1.22 18.30
N LEU A 96 10.88 2.50 18.59
CA LEU A 96 11.93 2.97 19.48
C LEU A 96 11.55 2.66 20.94
N ILE A 97 12.22 1.67 21.54
CA ILE A 97 11.90 1.18 22.89
C ILE A 97 12.59 2.01 23.98
N ASP A 98 13.85 2.38 23.75
CA ASP A 98 14.64 3.27 24.61
C ASP A 98 15.29 4.39 23.77
N ARG A 99 16.31 5.10 24.25
CA ARG A 99 16.90 6.22 23.49
C ARG A 99 17.67 5.78 22.23
N GLU A 100 18.02 4.50 22.10
CA GLU A 100 18.99 4.03 21.09
C GLU A 100 18.60 2.68 20.45
N THR A 101 17.65 1.95 21.02
CA THR A 101 17.26 0.62 20.57
C THR A 101 15.94 0.67 19.83
N GLN A 102 15.98 0.32 18.54
CA GLN A 102 14.79 0.06 17.76
C GLN A 102 14.48 -1.45 17.76
N LYS A 103 13.19 -1.78 17.83
CA LYS A 103 12.73 -3.17 17.77
C LYS A 103 11.74 -3.32 16.64
N ILE A 104 11.95 -4.33 15.78
CA ILE A 104 11.00 -4.63 14.70
C ILE A 104 9.72 -5.21 15.33
N VAL A 105 8.59 -4.55 15.07
CA VAL A 105 7.26 -4.93 15.60
C VAL A 105 6.33 -5.47 14.53
N HIS A 106 6.63 -5.20 13.25
CA HIS A 106 5.89 -5.74 12.11
C HIS A 106 6.80 -5.88 10.90
N THR A 107 6.65 -6.98 10.17
CA THR A 107 7.33 -7.23 8.91
C THR A 107 6.35 -7.80 7.90
N ASP A 108 6.54 -7.45 6.63
CA ASP A 108 5.74 -7.99 5.55
C ASP A 108 6.54 -8.07 4.26
N PHE A 109 6.36 -9.17 3.53
CA PHE A 109 7.03 -9.42 2.26
C PHE A 109 5.97 -9.67 1.19
N LYS A 110 5.93 -8.76 0.21
CA LYS A 110 4.87 -8.73 -0.79
C LYS A 110 5.45 -8.55 -2.19
N ARG A 111 4.65 -8.97 -3.19
CA ARG A 111 4.84 -8.56 -4.59
C ARG A 111 3.92 -7.38 -4.86
N HIS A 112 4.42 -6.35 -5.54
CA HIS A 112 3.65 -5.19 -6.01
C HIS A 112 2.99 -4.29 -4.94
N GLN A 113 2.93 -4.70 -3.68
CA GLN A 113 2.39 -3.92 -2.56
C GLN A 113 3.49 -3.60 -1.54
N TYR A 114 3.49 -2.39 -1.00
CA TYR A 114 4.51 -1.92 -0.06
C TYR A 114 3.99 -0.85 0.88
N PHE A 115 4.63 -0.69 2.03
CA PHE A 115 4.25 0.30 3.03
C PHE A 115 4.79 1.67 2.60
N VAL A 116 3.94 2.69 2.72
CA VAL A 116 4.30 4.08 2.39
C VAL A 116 4.36 4.95 3.64
N GLU A 117 3.42 4.78 4.57
CA GLU A 117 3.35 5.58 5.80
C GLU A 117 2.99 4.73 7.02
N VAL A 118 3.45 5.17 8.20
CA VAL A 118 3.09 4.59 9.50
C VAL A 118 2.80 5.68 10.53
N HIS A 119 1.65 5.60 11.19
CA HIS A 119 1.20 6.61 12.14
C HIS A 119 0.76 6.01 13.47
N ALA A 120 1.18 6.61 14.58
CA ALA A 120 0.71 6.20 15.89
C ALA A 120 -0.73 6.66 16.13
N LEU A 121 -1.65 5.74 16.44
CA LEU A 121 -3.04 6.06 16.79
C LEU A 121 -3.18 6.22 18.31
N ASN A 122 -2.51 5.37 19.08
CA ASN A 122 -2.33 5.46 20.53
C ASN A 122 -1.16 4.57 20.96
N ALA A 123 -0.92 4.45 22.27
CA ALA A 123 0.19 3.67 22.82
C ALA A 123 0.20 2.18 22.45
N LYS A 124 -0.88 1.62 21.88
CA LYS A 124 -0.99 0.19 21.54
C LYS A 124 -1.46 -0.04 20.11
N GLU A 125 -1.69 1.01 19.33
CA GLU A 125 -2.30 0.89 18.01
C GLU A 125 -1.69 1.91 17.05
N PHE A 126 -1.54 1.49 15.80
CA PHE A 126 -0.98 2.31 14.74
C PHE A 126 -1.68 2.02 13.42
N LEU A 127 -1.59 2.96 12.50
CA LEU A 127 -2.09 2.88 11.14
C LEU A 127 -0.91 2.63 10.21
N ILE A 128 -1.06 1.70 9.28
CA ILE A 128 -0.19 1.57 8.11
C ILE A 128 -0.99 2.01 6.89
N ILE A 129 -0.39 2.87 6.07
CA ILE A 129 -0.85 3.12 4.70
C ILE A 129 0.09 2.38 3.76
N GLU A 130 -0.48 1.58 2.87
CA GLU A 130 0.22 0.79 1.87
C GLU A 130 -0.19 1.25 0.47
N ARG A 131 0.68 1.04 -0.49
CA ARG A 131 0.42 1.26 -1.91
C ARG A 131 0.67 -0.04 -2.66
N GLN A 132 -0.23 -0.34 -3.59
CA GLN A 132 -0.04 -1.37 -4.60
C GLN A 132 -0.05 -0.71 -5.97
N ASP A 133 0.93 -1.05 -6.79
CA ASP A 133 1.01 -0.62 -8.18
C ASP A 133 0.83 -1.81 -9.12
N ASP A 134 -0.15 -1.68 -10.00
CA ASP A 134 -0.39 -2.58 -11.14
C ASP A 134 -0.10 -1.81 -12.45
N LEU A 135 -0.08 -2.51 -13.58
CA LEU A 135 0.24 -1.96 -14.89
C LEU A 135 -0.68 -0.79 -15.28
N SER A 136 -1.95 -0.86 -14.90
CA SER A 136 -2.97 0.11 -15.31
C SER A 136 -3.57 0.94 -14.17
N PHE A 137 -3.36 0.52 -12.93
CA PHE A 137 -3.96 1.17 -11.77
C PHE A 137 -3.07 1.07 -10.54
N SER A 138 -3.36 1.94 -9.57
CA SER A 138 -2.73 1.88 -8.25
C SER A 138 -3.80 1.91 -7.18
N CYS A 139 -3.56 1.20 -6.08
CA CYS A 139 -4.44 1.17 -4.92
C CYS A 139 -3.69 1.60 -3.66
N TYR A 140 -4.27 2.51 -2.90
CA TYR A 140 -3.85 2.78 -1.53
C TYR A 140 -4.72 1.97 -0.56
N SER A 141 -4.12 1.34 0.43
CA SER A 141 -4.85 0.71 1.53
C SER A 141 -4.45 1.32 2.87
N ALA A 142 -5.41 1.46 3.77
CA ALA A 142 -5.18 1.90 5.14
C ALA A 142 -5.63 0.79 6.10
N THR A 143 -4.74 0.34 6.97
CA THR A 143 -4.96 -0.78 7.89
C THR A 143 -4.57 -0.42 9.31
N VAL A 144 -5.45 -0.70 10.28
CA VAL A 144 -5.13 -0.52 11.70
C VAL A 144 -4.50 -1.79 12.27
N PHE A 145 -3.36 -1.62 12.92
CA PHE A 145 -2.67 -2.66 13.66
C PHE A 145 -2.72 -2.41 15.16
N LYS A 146 -2.75 -3.50 15.92
CA LYS A 146 -2.66 -3.49 17.38
C LYS A 146 -1.38 -4.19 17.81
N LEU A 147 -0.59 -3.52 18.65
CA LEU A 147 0.56 -4.11 19.32
C LEU A 147 0.07 -5.12 20.36
N LYS A 148 0.54 -6.35 20.24
CA LYS A 148 0.31 -7.44 21.20
C LYS A 148 1.67 -8.06 21.54
N LYS A 149 2.11 -7.82 22.78
CA LYS A 149 3.49 -8.10 23.20
C LYS A 149 4.48 -7.39 22.26
N GLU A 150 5.29 -8.15 21.56
CA GLU A 150 6.40 -7.67 20.72
C GLU A 150 6.07 -7.74 19.22
N THR A 151 4.80 -7.97 18.88
CA THR A 151 4.33 -8.16 17.50
C THR A 151 3.06 -7.36 17.25
N ALA A 152 2.86 -6.91 16.02
CA ALA A 152 1.63 -6.26 15.58
C ALA A 152 0.67 -7.27 14.93
N ILE A 153 -0.63 -7.10 15.19
CA ILE A 153 -1.70 -7.88 14.55
C ILE A 153 -2.70 -6.96 13.86
N LYS A 154 -3.19 -7.37 12.68
CA LYS A 154 -4.25 -6.67 11.94
C LYS A 154 -5.51 -6.61 12.79
N LYS A 155 -6.13 -5.43 12.88
CA LYS A 155 -7.36 -5.19 13.65
C LYS A 155 -8.49 -4.78 12.70
N LYS A 156 -9.73 -5.10 13.06
CA LYS A 156 -10.92 -4.52 12.42
C LYS A 156 -11.07 -3.04 12.80
N GLY A 157 -10.28 -2.19 12.13
CA GLY A 157 -10.23 -0.74 12.35
C GLY A 157 -11.36 0.04 11.67
N PHE A 158 -12.03 -0.57 10.69
CA PHE A 158 -13.08 0.05 9.89
C PHE A 158 -14.41 -0.69 10.08
N ARG A 159 -15.53 0.00 9.86
CA ARG A 159 -16.87 -0.59 10.02
C ARG A 159 -17.05 -1.81 9.14
N GLN A 160 -16.62 -1.70 7.89
CA GLN A 160 -16.83 -2.70 6.84
C GLN A 160 -15.77 -3.81 6.83
N GLY A 161 -14.59 -3.60 7.44
CA GLY A 161 -13.51 -4.58 7.33
C GLY A 161 -12.25 -4.22 8.12
N SER A 162 -11.17 -4.94 7.81
CA SER A 162 -9.84 -4.68 8.35
C SER A 162 -9.13 -3.51 7.68
N GLU A 163 -9.58 -3.11 6.49
CA GLU A 163 -8.89 -2.13 5.64
C GLU A 163 -9.88 -1.21 4.92
N LEU A 164 -9.40 -0.02 4.60
CA LEU A 164 -9.98 0.92 3.64
C LEU A 164 -9.09 0.91 2.39
N ILE A 165 -9.65 0.78 1.21
CA ILE A 165 -8.93 0.71 -0.08
C ILE A 165 -9.38 1.83 -1.03
N VAL A 166 -8.47 2.49 -1.71
CA VAL A 166 -8.79 3.50 -2.72
C VAL A 166 -7.98 3.16 -3.95
N CYS A 167 -8.66 2.74 -5.01
CA CYS A 167 -8.05 2.38 -6.28
C CYS A 167 -8.38 3.41 -7.34
N SER A 168 -7.40 3.73 -8.19
CA SER A 168 -7.60 4.62 -9.33
C SER A 168 -6.79 4.16 -10.53
N TRP A 169 -7.29 4.44 -11.73
CA TRP A 169 -6.53 4.27 -12.95
C TRP A 169 -5.33 5.21 -12.98
N THR A 170 -4.15 4.66 -13.24
CA THR A 170 -2.88 5.39 -13.26
C THR A 170 -2.16 5.28 -14.60
N SER A 171 -2.57 4.35 -15.47
CA SER A 171 -2.13 4.29 -16.87
C SER A 171 -3.33 4.05 -17.77
N ILE A 172 -3.66 5.02 -18.63
CA ILE A 172 -4.79 4.92 -19.57
C ILE A 172 -4.28 5.06 -21.00
N ALA A 173 -4.66 4.13 -21.87
CA ALA A 173 -4.46 4.28 -23.31
C ALA A 173 -5.42 5.35 -23.84
N THR A 174 -4.92 6.54 -24.14
CA THR A 174 -5.73 7.68 -24.62
C THR A 174 -6.17 7.55 -26.08
N SER A 175 -5.86 6.42 -26.72
CA SER A 175 -6.07 6.17 -28.14
C SER A 175 -7.30 5.32 -28.46
N TYR A 176 -8.16 5.00 -27.49
CA TYR A 176 -9.45 4.36 -27.79
C TYR A 176 -10.36 5.36 -28.52
N PRO A 177 -10.72 5.12 -29.79
CA PRO A 177 -11.59 6.04 -30.51
C PRO A 177 -13.00 5.98 -29.92
N THR A 178 -13.59 7.13 -29.64
CA THR A 178 -15.01 7.29 -29.32
C THR A 178 -15.90 7.25 -30.56
N ASP A 179 -15.32 7.01 -31.74
CA ASP A 179 -15.97 7.11 -33.05
C ASP A 179 -15.69 5.83 -33.84
N GLU A 180 -16.75 5.05 -34.10
CA GLU A 180 -16.70 3.69 -34.69
C GLU A 180 -16.10 3.66 -36.12
N ASN A 181 -15.95 4.82 -36.76
CA ASN A 181 -15.51 4.95 -38.15
C ASN A 181 -14.07 5.40 -38.35
N LYS A 182 -13.27 5.58 -37.28
CA LYS A 182 -11.86 5.98 -37.42
C LYS A 182 -10.94 4.76 -37.45
N GLU A 183 -10.14 4.65 -38.51
CA GLU A 183 -9.10 3.62 -38.63
C GLU A 183 -8.12 3.69 -37.44
N LEU A 184 -7.87 2.52 -36.86
CA LEU A 184 -6.95 2.26 -35.76
C LEU A 184 -5.52 2.56 -36.18
N LEU A 185 -5.09 3.81 -36.05
CA LEU A 185 -3.67 4.13 -35.97
C LEU A 185 -3.34 4.42 -34.51
N PRO A 186 -2.85 3.41 -33.74
CA PRO A 186 -2.47 3.63 -32.36
C PRO A 186 -1.29 4.61 -32.33
N LYS A 187 -1.56 5.89 -32.06
CA LYS A 187 -0.54 6.77 -31.49
C LYS A 187 -0.28 6.26 -30.08
N SER A 188 0.77 5.45 -29.98
CA SER A 188 1.24 4.80 -28.77
C SER A 188 1.59 5.85 -27.71
N GLY A 189 0.70 6.05 -26.75
CA GLY A 189 0.96 6.85 -25.57
C GLY A 189 0.03 6.39 -24.45
N LEU A 190 0.61 5.78 -23.42
CA LEU A 190 -0.07 5.67 -22.13
C LEU A 190 0.04 7.03 -21.46
N THR A 191 -1.10 7.58 -21.06
CA THR A 191 -1.11 8.74 -20.17
C THR A 191 -1.05 8.23 -18.74
N PHE A 192 -0.09 8.74 -17.98
CA PHE A 192 0.09 8.42 -16.58
C PHE A 192 -0.58 9.45 -15.70
N TYR A 193 -1.39 9.00 -14.74
CA TYR A 193 -2.11 9.83 -13.78
C TYR A 193 -1.58 9.55 -12.37
N GLU A 194 -1.61 10.57 -11.50
CA GLU A 194 -1.31 10.34 -10.09
C GLU A 194 -2.37 9.44 -9.45
N PRO A 195 -1.97 8.45 -8.64
CA PRO A 195 -2.90 7.66 -7.87
C PRO A 195 -3.76 8.53 -6.95
N SER A 196 -5.02 8.15 -6.78
CA SER A 196 -5.87 8.63 -5.70
C SER A 196 -5.35 8.13 -4.35
N LYS A 197 -4.93 9.05 -3.48
CA LYS A 197 -4.24 8.72 -2.23
C LYS A 197 -5.20 8.73 -1.04
N ILE A 198 -4.91 7.87 -0.07
CA ILE A 198 -5.40 8.05 1.31
C ILE A 198 -4.37 8.92 2.02
N THR A 199 -4.80 10.00 2.67
CA THR A 199 -3.95 10.86 3.49
C THR A 199 -4.33 10.74 4.96
N TYR A 200 -3.39 11.01 5.86
CA TYR A 200 -3.62 10.98 7.29
C TYR A 200 -3.08 12.23 7.99
N GLU A 201 -3.92 12.84 8.83
CA GLU A 201 -3.58 13.98 9.66
C GLU A 201 -3.31 13.50 11.10
N THR A 202 -2.07 13.65 11.55
CA THR A 202 -1.60 13.09 12.84
C THR A 202 -2.26 13.75 14.04
N ASP A 203 -2.40 15.08 14.03
CA ASP A 203 -2.91 15.83 15.18
C ASP A 203 -4.38 15.52 15.47
N THR A 204 -5.18 15.40 14.41
CA THR A 204 -6.61 15.10 14.52
C THR A 204 -6.91 13.60 14.42
N LYS A 205 -5.93 12.79 14.03
CA LYS A 205 -6.07 11.36 13.71
C LYS A 205 -7.16 11.11 12.67
N THR A 206 -7.14 11.91 11.61
CA THR A 206 -8.17 11.89 10.58
C THR A 206 -7.58 11.35 9.28
N ILE A 207 -8.20 10.31 8.74
CA ILE A 207 -7.95 9.89 7.36
C ILE A 207 -8.82 10.71 6.42
N SER A 208 -8.26 11.12 5.29
CA SER A 208 -9.00 11.73 4.17
C SER A 208 -8.75 10.93 2.90
N TYR A 209 -9.78 10.77 2.08
CA TYR A 209 -9.66 9.99 0.85
C TYR A 209 -10.75 10.39 -0.16
N PRO A 210 -10.45 10.31 -1.47
CA PRO A 210 -11.44 10.51 -2.49
C PRO A 210 -12.41 9.33 -2.56
N TYR A 211 -13.68 9.65 -2.82
CA TYR A 211 -14.78 8.69 -2.89
C TYR A 211 -15.76 9.11 -3.98
N LYS A 212 -16.23 8.14 -4.77
CA LYS A 212 -17.29 8.37 -5.76
C LYS A 212 -18.64 8.10 -5.09
N ASN A 213 -19.42 9.15 -4.89
CA ASN A 213 -20.73 9.08 -4.24
C ASN A 213 -21.66 8.14 -5.01
N SER A 214 -22.15 7.10 -4.35
CA SER A 214 -23.00 6.07 -4.96
C SER A 214 -24.34 6.60 -5.46
N THR A 215 -24.83 7.71 -4.89
CA THR A 215 -26.12 8.32 -5.23
C THR A 215 -25.98 9.38 -6.33
N THR A 216 -24.98 10.25 -6.23
CA THR A 216 -24.80 11.38 -7.17
C THR A 216 -23.81 11.10 -8.29
N GLY A 217 -22.96 10.08 -8.14
CA GLY A 217 -21.84 9.79 -9.03
C GLY A 217 -20.67 10.78 -8.94
N ALA A 218 -20.78 11.80 -8.10
CA ALA A 218 -19.76 12.85 -7.96
C ALA A 218 -18.53 12.34 -7.21
N LEU A 219 -17.35 12.83 -7.60
CA LEU A 219 -16.11 12.62 -6.87
C LEU A 219 -16.04 13.61 -5.70
N GLU A 220 -16.06 13.10 -4.48
CA GLU A 220 -16.07 13.85 -3.24
C GLU A 220 -14.87 13.44 -2.37
N GLU A 221 -14.48 14.28 -1.40
CA GLU A 221 -13.52 13.92 -0.37
C GLU A 221 -14.27 13.47 0.89
N GLN A 222 -13.99 12.26 1.36
CA GLN A 222 -14.48 11.76 2.63
C GLN A 222 -13.40 11.82 3.70
N LYS A 223 -13.84 12.03 4.95
CA LYS A 223 -12.97 12.09 6.13
C LYS A 223 -13.51 11.21 7.23
N ALA A 224 -12.63 10.52 7.94
CA ALA A 224 -12.98 9.79 9.14
C ALA A 224 -11.94 9.97 10.22
N THR A 225 -12.39 10.34 11.41
CA THR A 225 -11.53 10.51 12.59
C THR A 225 -11.47 9.24 13.42
N TYR A 226 -10.27 8.87 13.88
CA TYR A 226 -10.07 7.74 14.77
C TYR A 226 -10.64 8.01 16.15
N LYS A 227 -11.72 7.33 16.52
CA LYS A 227 -12.34 7.46 17.84
C LYS A 227 -12.84 6.11 18.35
N ASN A 228 -12.67 5.86 19.65
CA ASN A 228 -13.07 4.61 20.30
C ASN A 228 -12.52 3.36 19.59
N GLY A 229 -11.29 3.46 19.09
CA GLY A 229 -10.59 2.35 18.47
C GLY A 229 -10.97 2.03 17.02
N LYS A 230 -11.72 2.91 16.33
CA LYS A 230 -12.14 2.68 14.94
C LYS A 230 -12.23 4.00 14.15
N PHE A 231 -12.12 3.90 12.84
CA PHE A 231 -12.58 4.93 11.90
C PHE A 231 -14.05 4.64 11.55
N LYS A 232 -14.93 5.62 11.76
CA LYS A 232 -16.33 5.51 11.35
C LYS A 232 -16.48 5.99 9.92
N ILE A 233 -16.64 5.02 9.01
CA ILE A 233 -16.97 5.24 7.60
C ILE A 233 -18.28 4.51 7.38
N ASP A 234 -19.32 5.25 7.02
CA ASP A 234 -20.67 4.72 6.90
C ASP A 234 -20.98 4.19 5.50
N ASP A 235 -20.48 4.88 4.47
CA ASP A 235 -20.66 4.51 3.06
C ASP A 235 -19.29 4.39 2.38
N TYR A 236 -18.99 3.20 1.87
CA TYR A 236 -17.76 2.87 1.17
C TYR A 236 -17.98 1.54 0.43
N ASP A 237 -17.63 1.50 -0.86
CA ASP A 237 -17.64 0.26 -1.64
C ASP A 237 -16.19 -0.01 -2.08
N VAL A 238 -15.63 -1.10 -1.57
CA VAL A 238 -14.26 -1.57 -1.89
C VAL A 238 -14.03 -1.84 -3.38
N ARG A 239 -15.11 -1.98 -4.16
CA ARG A 239 -15.05 -2.27 -5.61
C ARG A 239 -15.04 -1.01 -6.47
N ASN A 240 -15.28 0.17 -5.88
CA ASN A 240 -15.31 1.41 -6.65
C ASN A 240 -13.90 1.80 -7.09
N PHE A 241 -13.71 1.89 -8.41
CA PHE A 241 -12.53 2.46 -9.03
C PHE A 241 -12.75 3.93 -9.34
N LEU A 242 -11.76 4.75 -9.02
CA LEU A 242 -11.76 6.16 -9.33
C LEU A 242 -11.10 6.39 -10.69
N ASP A 243 -11.87 6.90 -11.63
CA ASP A 243 -11.33 7.42 -12.87
C ASP A 243 -10.66 8.75 -12.52
N GLY A 244 -9.34 8.86 -12.64
CA GLY A 244 -8.57 10.09 -12.35
C GLY A 244 -8.88 11.26 -13.30
N ILE A 245 -10.01 11.20 -14.00
CA ILE A 245 -10.45 12.13 -15.03
C ILE A 245 -11.24 13.24 -14.34
N LYS A 246 -10.56 14.37 -14.11
CA LYS A 246 -11.21 15.69 -13.97
C LYS A 246 -11.16 16.40 -15.32
#